data_AF-A0A485JE74-F1
#
_entry.id   AF-A0A485JE74-F1
#
_cell.length_a   1.000
_cell.length_b   1.000
_cell.length_c   1.000
_cell.angle_alpha   90.00
_cell.angle_beta   90.00
_cell.angle_gamma   90.00
#
_symmetry.space_group_name_H-M   'P 1'
#
loop_
_entity.id
_entity.type
_entity.pdbx_description
1 polymer ?
#
loop_
_entity_poly.entity_id
_entity_poly.type
_entity_poly.pdbx_seq_one_letter_code
_entity_poly.pdbx_strand_id
1 'polypeptide(L)'
;MVVIRKKTASRGALLLDISGVIVDKPDSSQRFSKLSRQLLGASSDRLQENSLFDIVNTIRQAKDDRNITGIVMDLKNFAGGDQPSMQYIGKALKEFRDSGKPVYAVGENYSQGQYYLASFANKIWLSPQGVVDLHGFATNGLYYKSLLDKLKVSTHVFRVGTYKSAVETVYS
;
A
#
# COMPACT_ATOMS: atom_id res chain seq x y z
N MET A 1 -11.70 -9.35 0.18
CA MET A 1 -12.39 -10.53 0.76
C MET A 1 -11.34 -11.60 0.93
N VAL A 2 -10.87 -11.87 2.16
CA VAL A 2 -9.83 -12.88 2.41
C VAL A 2 -10.46 -14.26 2.22
N VAL A 3 -9.99 -15.02 1.22
CA VAL A 3 -10.54 -16.34 0.89
C VAL A 3 -9.70 -17.42 1.60
N ILE A 4 -10.25 -18.01 2.67
CA ILE A 4 -9.63 -19.14 3.37
C ILE A 4 -10.15 -20.44 2.74
N ARG A 5 -9.33 -21.10 1.91
CA ARG A 5 -9.60 -22.47 1.47
C ARG A 5 -9.11 -23.45 2.55
N LYS A 6 -10.04 -24.11 3.23
CA LYS A 6 -9.76 -25.08 4.31
C LYS A 6 -9.47 -26.45 3.70
N LYS A 7 -8.21 -26.90 3.77
CA LYS A 7 -7.83 -28.31 3.57
C LYS A 7 -7.01 -28.74 4.79
N THR A 8 -7.38 -29.88 5.35
CA THR A 8 -7.04 -30.48 6.65
C THR A 8 -5.58 -30.32 7.09
N ALA A 9 -5.27 -29.22 7.76
CA ALA A 9 -4.24 -29.06 8.79
C ALA A 9 -4.72 -27.91 9.68
N SER A 10 -4.89 -28.15 10.99
CA SER A 10 -5.43 -27.13 11.91
C SER A 10 -4.50 -25.94 12.11
N ARG A 11 -3.25 -26.02 11.63
CA ARG A 11 -2.25 -24.96 11.68
C ARG A 11 -1.74 -24.61 10.29
N GLY A 12 -1.54 -23.33 10.01
CA GLY A 12 -1.07 -22.84 8.72
C GLY A 12 -0.46 -21.45 8.79
N ALA A 13 -0.01 -20.96 7.64
CA ALA A 13 0.49 -19.59 7.51
C ALA A 13 -0.66 -18.62 7.22
N LEU A 14 -0.58 -17.41 7.76
CA LEU A 14 -1.38 -16.29 7.30
C LEU A 14 -0.78 -15.78 5.99
N LEU A 15 -1.53 -15.90 4.91
CA LEU A 15 -1.19 -15.27 3.64
C LEU A 15 -1.60 -13.80 3.70
N LEU A 16 -0.63 -12.90 3.56
CA LEU A 16 -0.84 -11.46 3.47
C LEU A 16 -0.74 -11.07 1.99
N ASP A 17 -1.84 -11.26 1.26
CA ASP A 17 -2.01 -10.96 -0.16
C ASP A 17 -2.68 -9.60 -0.37
N ILE A 18 -2.00 -8.53 0.09
CA ILE A 18 -2.56 -7.17 0.00
C ILE A 18 -2.67 -6.76 -1.47
N SER A 19 -3.91 -6.52 -1.92
CA SER A 19 -4.22 -6.02 -3.25
C SER A 19 -4.71 -4.58 -3.18
N GLY A 20 -4.12 -3.68 -3.98
CA GLY A 20 -4.44 -2.26 -3.99
C GLY A 20 -3.64 -1.45 -2.98
N VAL A 21 -4.22 -0.37 -2.44
CA VAL A 21 -3.55 0.62 -1.58
C VAL A 21 -3.91 0.44 -0.10
N ILE A 22 -3.04 0.94 0.78
CA ILE A 22 -3.33 1.07 2.22
C ILE A 22 -3.86 2.47 2.49
N VAL A 23 -4.95 2.56 3.25
CA VAL A 23 -5.57 3.80 3.69
C VAL A 23 -5.97 3.70 5.16
N ASP A 24 -6.07 4.84 5.86
CA ASP A 24 -6.52 4.87 7.25
C ASP A 24 -7.95 4.34 7.41
N LYS A 25 -8.85 4.74 6.51
CA LYS A 25 -10.25 4.30 6.50
C LYS A 25 -10.72 4.11 5.05
N PRO A 26 -11.08 2.88 4.64
CA PRO A 26 -11.68 2.65 3.33
C PRO A 26 -12.99 3.42 3.18
N ASP A 27 -13.21 4.01 2.00
CA ASP A 27 -14.43 4.76 1.72
C ASP A 27 -15.62 3.78 1.55
N SER A 28 -16.54 3.83 2.51
CA SER A 28 -17.74 3.00 2.58
C SER A 28 -18.88 3.49 1.69
N SER A 29 -18.86 4.77 1.28
CA SER A 29 -19.95 5.39 0.51
C SER A 29 -20.09 4.81 -0.91
N GLN A 30 -19.03 4.17 -1.40
CA GLN A 30 -18.95 3.69 -2.77
C GLN A 30 -19.32 2.21 -2.96
N ARG A 31 -19.84 1.50 -1.95
CA ARG A 31 -20.14 0.04 -2.04
C ARG A 31 -21.04 -0.31 -3.23
N PHE A 32 -22.11 0.44 -3.46
CA PHE A 32 -23.00 0.23 -4.61
C PHE A 32 -22.30 0.51 -5.95
N SER A 33 -21.47 1.55 -5.99
CA SER A 33 -20.72 1.91 -7.20
C SER A 33 -19.55 0.96 -7.52
N LYS A 34 -18.98 0.30 -6.50
CA LYS A 34 -17.97 -0.76 -6.66
C LYS A 34 -18.62 -2.01 -7.27
N LEU A 35 -19.81 -2.36 -6.80
CA LEU A 35 -20.60 -3.47 -7.35
C LEU A 35 -21.01 -3.21 -8.81
N SER A 36 -21.50 -2.00 -9.14
CA SER A 36 -21.89 -1.68 -10.53
C SER A 36 -20.70 -1.68 -11.49
N ARG A 37 -19.53 -1.15 -11.09
CA ARG A 37 -18.30 -1.21 -11.90
C ARG A 37 -17.81 -2.65 -12.12
N GLN A 38 -17.94 -3.50 -11.11
CA GLN A 38 -17.58 -4.92 -11.20
C GLN A 38 -18.53 -5.69 -12.15
N LEU A 39 -19.83 -5.38 -12.11
CA LEU A 39 -20.81 -5.94 -13.05
C LEU A 39 -20.60 -5.44 -14.49
N LEU A 40 -20.12 -4.21 -14.67
CA LEU A 40 -19.80 -3.62 -15.98
C LEU A 40 -18.40 -4.01 -16.51
N GLY A 41 -17.70 -4.94 -15.83
CA GLY A 41 -16.38 -5.43 -16.28
C GLY A 41 -15.23 -4.42 -16.15
N ALA A 42 -15.43 -3.29 -15.45
CA ALA A 42 -14.45 -2.22 -15.28
C ALA A 42 -13.59 -2.40 -14.01
N SER A 43 -13.28 -3.64 -13.62
CA SER A 43 -12.52 -3.89 -12.39
C SER A 43 -11.04 -3.64 -12.59
N SER A 44 -10.54 -2.53 -12.05
CA SER A 44 -9.12 -2.39 -11.74
C SER A 44 -8.95 -2.69 -10.24
N ASP A 45 -8.51 -3.91 -9.92
CA ASP A 45 -8.20 -4.33 -8.53
C ASP A 45 -7.13 -3.44 -7.86
N ARG A 46 -6.43 -2.60 -8.65
CA ARG A 46 -5.44 -1.61 -8.18
C ARG A 46 -6.06 -0.46 -7.37
N LEU A 47 -7.37 -0.26 -7.45
CA LEU A 47 -8.13 0.75 -6.67
C LEU A 47 -8.76 0.17 -5.40
N GLN A 48 -8.47 -1.09 -5.05
CA GLN A 48 -8.91 -1.65 -3.79
C GLN A 48 -8.24 -0.92 -2.62
N GLU A 49 -9.04 -0.50 -1.65
CA GLU A 49 -8.58 0.14 -0.43
C GLU A 49 -8.59 -0.87 0.71
N ASN A 50 -7.46 -0.95 1.44
CA ASN A 50 -7.33 -1.80 2.61
C ASN A 50 -7.09 -0.93 3.84
N SER A 51 -7.83 -1.21 4.90
CA SER A 51 -7.70 -0.50 6.18
C SER A 51 -6.36 -0.84 6.82
N LEU A 52 -5.57 0.20 7.12
CA LEU A 52 -4.32 0.10 7.87
C LEU A 52 -4.53 -0.63 9.20
N PHE A 53 -5.57 -0.23 9.95
CA PHE A 53 -5.84 -0.77 11.27
C PHE A 53 -6.27 -2.23 11.23
N ASP A 54 -7.04 -2.63 10.22
CA ASP A 54 -7.47 -4.03 10.08
C ASP A 54 -6.28 -4.94 9.79
N ILE A 55 -5.34 -4.50 8.94
CA ILE A 55 -4.10 -5.24 8.65
C ILE A 55 -3.29 -5.42 9.93
N VAL A 56 -3.03 -4.32 10.66
CA VAL A 56 -2.24 -4.36 11.90
C VAL A 56 -2.89 -5.24 12.96
N ASN A 57 -4.20 -5.09 13.16
CA ASN A 57 -4.94 -5.90 14.13
C ASN A 57 -4.96 -7.38 13.75
N THR A 58 -5.08 -7.70 12.45
CA THR A 58 -5.01 -9.08 11.95
C THR A 58 -3.64 -9.70 12.22
N ILE A 59 -2.55 -8.98 11.99
CA ILE A 59 -1.18 -9.45 12.28
C ILE A 59 -1.01 -9.68 13.79
N ARG A 60 -1.51 -8.76 14.63
CA ARG A 60 -1.46 -8.91 16.09
C ARG A 60 -2.30 -10.07 16.60
N GLN A 61 -3.47 -10.30 16.02
CA GLN A 61 -4.29 -11.46 16.34
C GLN A 61 -3.58 -12.76 15.93
N ALA A 62 -3.00 -12.79 14.73
CA ALA A 62 -2.23 -13.93 14.24
C ALA A 62 -0.99 -14.25 15.09
N LYS A 63 -0.38 -13.24 15.72
CA LYS A 63 0.72 -13.43 16.68
C LYS A 63 0.31 -14.36 17.81
N ASP A 64 -0.89 -14.17 18.37
CA ASP A 64 -1.37 -14.92 19.54
C ASP A 64 -2.19 -16.17 19.18
N ASP A 65 -2.59 -16.32 17.92
CA ASP A 65 -3.32 -17.51 17.45
C ASP A 65 -2.39 -18.72 17.28
N ARG A 66 -2.67 -19.81 18.00
CA ARG A 66 -1.93 -21.08 17.93
C ARG A 66 -2.09 -21.81 16.59
N ASN A 67 -3.09 -21.46 15.81
CA ASN A 67 -3.31 -22.00 14.46
C ASN A 67 -2.45 -21.30 13.42
N ILE A 68 -1.94 -20.10 13.69
CA ILE A 68 -1.04 -19.40 12.77
C ILE A 68 0.41 -19.69 13.14
N THR A 69 1.13 -20.34 12.24
CA THR A 69 2.53 -20.73 12.45
C THR A 69 3.53 -19.77 11.82
N GLY A 70 3.08 -18.85 10.96
CA GLY A 70 3.92 -17.87 10.28
C GLY A 70 3.11 -16.96 9.36
N ILE A 71 3.77 -15.99 8.74
CA ILE A 71 3.19 -15.12 7.70
C ILE A 71 3.94 -15.32 6.40
N VAL A 72 3.20 -15.35 5.30
CA VAL A 72 3.75 -15.25 3.94
C VAL A 72 3.18 -13.99 3.30
N MET A 73 4.04 -13.06 2.92
CA MET A 73 3.67 -11.83 2.21
C MET A 73 3.78 -12.06 0.71
N ASP A 74 2.64 -11.96 0.01
CA ASP A 74 2.56 -11.90 -1.46
C ASP A 74 2.09 -10.49 -1.83
N LEU A 75 3.05 -9.63 -2.21
CA LEU A 75 2.81 -8.21 -2.43
C LEU A 75 2.67 -7.84 -3.90
N LYS A 76 2.49 -8.82 -4.81
CA LYS A 76 2.48 -8.56 -6.26
C LYS A 76 1.42 -7.55 -6.71
N ASN A 77 0.28 -7.53 -6.03
CA ASN A 77 -0.84 -6.62 -6.31
C ASN A 77 -0.88 -5.41 -5.38
N PHE A 78 0.08 -5.27 -4.48
CA PHE A 78 0.17 -4.13 -3.57
C PHE A 78 0.65 -2.90 -4.33
N ALA A 79 -0.17 -1.84 -4.31
CA ALA A 79 0.06 -0.61 -5.04
C ALA A 79 0.75 0.49 -4.19
N GLY A 80 0.95 0.26 -2.90
CA GLY A 80 1.62 1.19 -1.99
C GLY A 80 0.72 1.76 -0.89
N GLY A 81 1.32 2.59 -0.06
CA GLY A 81 0.71 3.40 0.99
C GLY A 81 1.69 4.50 1.38
N ASP A 82 1.28 5.44 2.23
CA ASP A 82 2.23 6.38 2.79
C ASP A 82 3.26 5.67 3.70
N GLN A 83 4.44 6.26 3.83
CA GLN A 83 5.54 5.67 4.58
C GLN A 83 5.21 5.42 6.06
N PRO A 84 4.55 6.35 6.80
CA PRO A 84 4.08 6.10 8.17
C PRO A 84 3.16 4.87 8.30
N SER A 85 2.17 4.73 7.41
CA SER A 85 1.26 3.57 7.41
C SER A 85 2.01 2.26 7.20
N MET A 86 2.92 2.21 6.22
CA MET A 86 3.74 1.02 5.99
C MET A 86 4.69 0.72 7.16
N GLN A 87 5.23 1.76 7.83
CA GLN A 87 6.05 1.60 9.02
C GLN A 87 5.23 1.02 10.18
N TYR A 88 3.97 1.41 10.33
CA TYR A 88 3.09 0.90 11.37
C TYR A 88 2.77 -0.59 11.15
N ILE A 89 2.57 -1.02 9.90
CA ILE A 89 2.48 -2.45 9.55
C ILE A 89 3.80 -3.16 9.84
N GLY A 90 4.93 -2.57 9.45
CA GLY A 90 6.26 -3.11 9.73
C GLY A 90 6.52 -3.34 11.22
N LYS A 91 6.02 -2.44 12.09
CA LYS A 91 6.05 -2.63 13.55
C LYS A 91 5.28 -3.88 13.97
N ALA A 92 4.06 -4.09 13.46
CA ALA A 92 3.26 -5.28 13.77
C ALA A 92 3.91 -6.56 13.25
N LEU A 93 4.52 -6.53 12.06
CA LEU A 93 5.31 -7.65 11.52
C LEU A 93 6.51 -7.97 12.41
N LYS A 94 7.20 -6.96 12.93
CA LYS A 94 8.27 -7.15 13.90
C LYS A 94 7.77 -7.78 15.20
N GLU A 95 6.68 -7.25 15.78
CA GLU A 95 6.03 -7.84 16.96
C GLU A 95 5.67 -9.33 16.74
N PHE A 96 5.19 -9.69 15.54
CA PHE A 96 4.91 -11.08 15.15
C PHE A 96 6.19 -11.93 15.06
N ARG A 97 7.27 -11.39 14.49
CA ARG A 97 8.57 -12.08 14.42
C ARG A 97 9.19 -12.32 15.78
N ASP A 98 9.11 -11.31 16.66
CA ASP A 98 9.66 -11.36 18.01
C ASP A 98 8.93 -12.41 18.88
N SER A 99 7.71 -12.83 18.50
CA SER A 99 7.02 -13.98 19.12
C SER A 99 7.54 -15.35 18.66
N GLY A 100 8.61 -15.38 17.86
CA GLY A 100 9.24 -16.60 17.34
C GLY A 100 8.59 -17.17 16.07
N LYS A 101 7.57 -16.53 15.51
CA LYS A 101 6.91 -16.99 14.28
C LYS A 101 7.56 -16.36 13.05
N PRO A 102 7.94 -17.14 12.02
CA PRO A 102 8.62 -16.59 10.85
C PRO A 102 7.68 -15.80 9.94
N VAL A 103 8.25 -14.79 9.29
CA VAL A 103 7.64 -14.00 8.21
C VAL A 103 8.48 -14.20 6.94
N TYR A 104 7.84 -14.59 5.85
CA TYR A 104 8.46 -14.76 4.54
C TYR A 104 7.87 -13.75 3.56
N ALA A 105 8.69 -13.16 2.69
CA ALA A 105 8.24 -12.38 1.55
C ALA A 105 8.54 -13.14 0.27
N VAL A 106 7.57 -13.26 -0.62
CA VAL A 106 7.71 -13.96 -1.90
C VAL A 106 7.20 -13.08 -3.03
N GLY A 107 7.94 -13.04 -4.14
CA GLY A 107 7.58 -12.21 -5.27
C GLY A 107 8.46 -12.46 -6.49
N GLU A 108 7.90 -12.22 -7.67
CA GLU A 108 8.66 -12.20 -8.92
C GLU A 108 9.48 -10.93 -9.04
N ASN A 109 8.93 -9.80 -8.57
CA ASN A 109 9.55 -8.49 -8.52
C ASN A 109 9.08 -7.77 -7.25
N TYR A 110 9.84 -6.76 -6.83
CA TYR A 110 9.42 -5.83 -5.77
C TYR A 110 9.57 -4.40 -6.25
N SER A 111 8.49 -3.63 -6.26
CA SER A 111 8.54 -2.17 -6.34
C SER A 111 9.14 -1.57 -5.06
N GLN A 112 9.53 -0.29 -5.09
CA GLN A 112 10.07 0.38 -3.90
C GLN A 112 9.16 0.27 -2.65
N GLY A 113 7.85 0.46 -2.81
CA GLY A 113 6.88 0.32 -1.71
C GLY A 113 6.68 -1.13 -1.26
N GLN A 114 6.66 -2.08 -2.20
CA GLN A 114 6.58 -3.51 -1.89
C GLN A 114 7.83 -3.99 -1.14
N TYR A 115 9.02 -3.56 -1.57
CA TYR A 115 10.28 -3.91 -0.94
C TYR A 115 10.38 -3.31 0.47
N TYR A 116 9.87 -2.10 0.68
CA TYR A 116 9.83 -1.49 2.01
C TYR A 116 9.11 -2.39 3.03
N LEU A 117 7.94 -2.94 2.69
CA LEU A 117 7.25 -3.91 3.55
C LEU A 117 7.97 -5.27 3.60
N ALA A 118 8.45 -5.76 2.46
CA ALA A 118 9.17 -7.04 2.38
C ALA A 118 10.42 -7.06 3.29
N SER A 119 11.07 -5.91 3.50
CA SER A 119 12.26 -5.76 4.36
C SER A 119 12.02 -6.15 5.82
N PHE A 120 10.77 -6.15 6.29
CA PHE A 120 10.41 -6.59 7.64
C PHE A 120 10.35 -8.12 7.78
N ALA A 121 10.43 -8.89 6.69
CA ALA A 121 10.45 -10.35 6.71
C ALA A 121 11.74 -10.93 7.31
N ASN A 122 11.70 -12.20 7.74
CA ASN A 122 12.92 -12.95 8.07
C ASN A 122 13.68 -13.37 6.82
N LYS A 123 12.97 -13.71 5.74
CA LYS A 123 13.54 -14.09 4.45
C LYS A 123 12.72 -13.51 3.32
N ILE A 124 13.41 -13.02 2.30
CA ILE A 124 12.83 -12.47 1.07
C ILE A 124 13.27 -13.37 -0.07
N TRP A 125 12.32 -13.95 -0.79
CA TRP A 125 12.55 -14.69 -2.02
C TRP A 125 12.19 -13.83 -3.22
N LEU A 126 13.05 -13.89 -4.23
CA LEU A 126 12.94 -13.19 -5.49
C LEU A 126 13.16 -14.19 -6.62
N SER A 127 12.39 -14.05 -7.71
CA SER A 127 12.66 -14.79 -8.94
C SER A 127 14.10 -14.52 -9.42
N PRO A 128 14.85 -15.51 -9.97
CA PRO A 128 16.19 -15.27 -10.50
C PRO A 128 16.25 -14.19 -11.60
N GLN A 129 15.13 -13.95 -12.29
CA GLN A 129 14.97 -12.90 -13.32
C GLN A 129 14.23 -11.66 -12.79
N GLY A 130 14.01 -11.59 -11.48
CA GLY A 130 13.27 -10.53 -10.82
C GLY A 130 14.11 -9.29 -10.54
N VAL A 131 13.43 -8.16 -10.36
CA VAL A 131 14.04 -6.89 -9.97
C VAL A 131 13.53 -6.41 -8.61
N VAL A 132 14.43 -5.77 -7.85
CA VAL A 132 14.07 -4.89 -6.74
C VAL A 132 14.23 -3.46 -7.23
N ASP A 133 13.12 -2.81 -7.54
CA ASP A 133 13.09 -1.49 -8.18
C ASP A 133 13.18 -0.38 -7.12
N LEU A 134 14.42 0.01 -6.78
CA LEU A 134 14.74 1.09 -5.86
C LEU A 134 15.29 2.29 -6.63
N HIS A 135 14.54 3.40 -6.61
CA HIS A 135 14.86 4.62 -7.38
C HIS A 135 14.83 5.90 -6.52
N GLY A 136 14.56 5.78 -5.22
CA GLY A 136 14.49 6.90 -4.28
C GLY A 136 13.17 7.68 -4.35
N PHE A 137 13.13 8.84 -3.69
CA PHE A 137 11.97 9.72 -3.68
C PHE A 137 12.23 10.97 -4.53
N ALA A 138 11.24 11.35 -5.33
CA ALA A 138 11.26 12.56 -6.14
C ALA A 138 9.92 13.29 -6.02
N THR A 139 9.95 14.61 -6.10
CA THR A 139 8.75 15.46 -6.13
C THR A 139 8.72 16.19 -7.46
N ASN A 140 7.68 15.97 -8.27
CA ASN A 140 7.52 16.66 -9.56
C ASN A 140 6.21 17.45 -9.52
N GLY A 141 6.30 18.75 -9.77
CA GLY A 141 5.14 19.66 -9.86
C GLY A 141 5.03 20.24 -11.26
N LEU A 142 3.81 20.44 -11.73
CA LEU A 142 3.56 21.17 -12.98
C LEU A 142 3.49 22.68 -12.68
N TYR A 143 4.00 23.50 -13.61
CA TYR A 143 3.99 24.95 -13.54
C TYR A 143 3.32 25.51 -14.81
N TYR A 144 2.22 26.23 -14.64
CA TYR A 144 1.33 26.62 -15.72
C TYR A 144 1.33 28.11 -16.06
N LYS A 145 2.15 28.94 -15.38
CA LYS A 145 2.16 30.39 -15.59
C LYS A 145 2.24 30.78 -17.07
N SER A 146 3.22 30.26 -17.80
CA SER A 146 3.42 30.56 -19.23
C SER A 146 2.24 30.14 -20.11
N LEU A 147 1.51 29.10 -19.73
CA LEU A 147 0.29 28.67 -20.43
C LEU A 147 -0.86 29.63 -20.15
N LEU A 148 -1.07 29.99 -18.88
CA LEU A 148 -2.13 30.90 -18.45
C LEU A 148 -1.94 32.30 -19.05
N ASP A 149 -0.70 32.80 -19.10
CA ASP A 149 -0.34 34.07 -19.75
C ASP A 149 -0.72 34.06 -21.24
N LYS A 150 -0.42 32.95 -21.96
CA LYS A 150 -0.79 32.79 -23.38
C LYS A 150 -2.31 32.71 -23.59
N LEU A 151 -3.03 32.12 -22.64
CA LEU A 151 -4.50 32.03 -22.64
C LEU A 151 -5.18 33.31 -22.11
N LYS A 152 -4.39 34.33 -21.71
CA LYS A 152 -4.86 35.59 -21.14
C LYS A 152 -5.74 35.41 -19.89
N VAL A 153 -5.47 34.38 -19.10
CA VAL A 153 -6.15 34.13 -17.82
C VAL A 153 -5.57 35.05 -16.75
N SER A 154 -6.43 35.79 -16.05
CA SER A 154 -6.02 36.66 -14.94
C SER A 154 -6.07 35.90 -13.61
N THR A 155 -4.90 35.62 -13.03
CA THR A 155 -4.79 34.90 -11.76
C THR A 155 -4.44 35.87 -10.63
N HIS A 156 -5.31 35.98 -9.62
CA HIS A 156 -5.04 36.78 -8.42
C HIS A 156 -4.72 35.86 -7.23
N VAL A 157 -3.49 35.93 -6.72
CA VAL A 157 -3.01 35.09 -5.62
C VAL A 157 -2.86 35.92 -4.36
N PHE A 158 -3.60 35.58 -3.32
CA PHE A 158 -3.41 36.13 -1.97
C PHE A 158 -2.78 35.04 -1.09
N ARG A 159 -1.53 35.26 -0.64
CA ARG A 159 -0.83 34.32 0.26
C ARG A 159 -0.23 35.06 1.45
N VAL A 160 -0.26 34.40 2.61
CA VAL A 160 0.51 34.75 3.80
C VAL A 160 1.33 33.52 4.19
N GLY A 161 2.65 33.66 4.24
CA GLY A 161 3.59 32.59 4.56
C GLY A 161 4.52 32.23 3.40
N THR A 162 5.83 32.30 3.64
CA THR A 162 6.90 32.09 2.65
C THR A 162 6.91 30.67 2.07
N TYR A 163 6.57 29.66 2.87
CA TYR A 163 6.63 28.24 2.50
C TYR A 163 5.31 27.67 1.99
N LYS A 164 4.27 28.51 1.81
CA LYS A 164 3.01 28.07 1.19
C LYS A 164 3.19 28.04 -0.33
N SER A 165 3.96 27.06 -0.81
CA SER A 165 4.39 26.93 -2.21
C SER A 165 3.38 26.29 -3.14
N ALA A 166 2.29 25.69 -2.62
CA ALA A 166 1.23 25.09 -3.44
C ALA A 166 0.60 26.08 -4.45
N VAL A 167 0.70 27.39 -4.19
CA VAL A 167 0.22 28.42 -5.11
C VAL A 167 1.19 28.67 -6.29
N GLU A 168 2.47 28.28 -6.21
CA GLU A 168 3.50 28.55 -7.24
C GLU A 168 3.17 27.96 -8.61
N THR A 169 2.38 26.88 -8.63
CA THR A 169 1.90 26.21 -9.85
C THR A 169 1.20 27.15 -10.86
N VAL A 170 0.60 28.26 -10.41
CA VAL A 170 -0.17 29.17 -11.29
C VAL A 170 0.47 30.55 -11.51
N TYR A 171 1.59 30.85 -10.83
CA TYR A 171 2.24 32.17 -10.94
C TYR A 171 3.76 32.15 -11.11
N SER A 172 4.44 31.01 -10.90
CA SER A 172 5.89 30.87 -11.09
C SER A 172 6.26 30.40 -12.49
#